data_AF-A0A958NLJ1-F1
#
_entry.id   AF-A0A958NLJ1-F1
#
_cell.length_a   1.000
_cell.length_b   1.000
_cell.length_c   1.000
_cell.angle_alpha   90.00
_cell.angle_beta   90.00
_cell.angle_gamma   90.00
#
_symmetry.space_group_name_H-M   'P 1'
#
loop_
_entity.id
_entity.type
_entity.pdbx_description
1 polymer ?
#
loop_
_entity_poly.entity_id
_entity_poly.type
_entity_poly.pdbx_seq_one_letter_code
_entity_poly.pdbx_strand_id
1 'polypeptide(L)'
;MKKLAIASLIIAIIGLAVGVYCQIVVMPDYNHLYEKSDLSPFERDMFYAYSDTKFMLGSIALFLGPLAVLPGVIAGIKKQKLGWIAAGAGLVSFLLGAIQSTHMFS
;
A
#
# COMPACT_ATOMS: atom_id res chain seq x y z
N MET A 1 -8.26 -19.03 16.69
CA MET A 1 -7.95 -18.75 15.27
C MET A 1 -8.84 -17.70 14.62
N LYS A 2 -10.16 -17.69 14.86
CA LYS A 2 -11.09 -16.69 14.30
C LYS A 2 -10.68 -15.23 14.56
N LYS A 3 -10.27 -14.91 15.81
CA LYS A 3 -9.77 -13.57 16.18
C LYS A 3 -8.53 -13.15 15.37
N LEU A 4 -7.58 -14.07 15.15
CA LEU A 4 -6.39 -13.83 14.34
C LEU A 4 -6.75 -13.57 12.87
N ALA A 5 -7.68 -14.35 12.31
CA ALA A 5 -8.16 -14.14 10.94
C ALA A 5 -8.83 -12.77 10.77
N ILE A 6 -9.63 -12.34 11.75
CA ILE A 6 -10.28 -11.02 11.75
C ILE A 6 -9.25 -9.89 11.86
N ALA A 7 -8.30 -10.00 12.78
CA ALA A 7 -7.24 -8.99 12.95
C ALA A 7 -6.39 -8.85 11.67
N SER A 8 -5.98 -9.98 11.09
CA SER A 8 -5.26 -10.03 9.81
C SER A 8 -6.07 -9.39 8.67
N LEU A 9 -7.38 -9.65 8.61
CA LEU A 9 -8.26 -9.05 7.61
C LEU A 9 -8.37 -7.52 7.77
N ILE A 10 -8.50 -7.02 9.00
CA ILE A 10 -8.56 -5.57 9.27
C ILE A 10 -7.26 -4.90 8.80
N ILE A 11 -6.10 -5.49 9.14
CA ILE A 11 -4.79 -4.98 8.71
C ILE A 11 -4.70 -4.97 7.17
N ALA A 12 -5.13 -6.05 6.51
CA ALA A 12 -5.15 -6.11 5.05
C ALA A 12 -6.02 -5.02 4.43
N ILE A 13 -7.22 -4.79 4.99
CA ILE A 13 -8.15 -3.76 4.49
C ILE A 13 -7.54 -2.37 4.65
N ILE A 14 -6.89 -2.06 5.77
CA ILE A 14 -6.24 -0.77 5.99
C ILE A 14 -5.10 -0.58 4.99
N GLY A 15 -4.21 -1.57 4.86
CA GLY A 15 -3.09 -1.50 3.91
C GLY A 15 -3.56 -1.33 2.46
N LEU A 16 -4.60 -2.09 2.07
CA LEU A 16 -5.18 -2.00 0.73
C LEU A 16 -5.86 -0.66 0.50
N ALA A 17 -6.61 -0.12 1.47
CA ALA A 17 -7.22 1.20 1.37
C ALA A 17 -6.17 2.30 1.21
N VAL A 18 -5.07 2.23 1.97
CA VAL A 18 -3.95 3.18 1.86
C VAL A 18 -3.26 3.07 0.50
N GLY A 19 -2.94 1.85 0.05
CA GLY A 19 -2.30 1.63 -1.25
C GLY A 19 -3.17 2.07 -2.43
N VAL A 20 -4.48 1.79 -2.38
CA VAL A 20 -5.44 2.24 -3.38
C VAL A 20 -5.60 3.76 -3.36
N TYR A 21 -5.70 4.38 -2.18
CA TYR A 21 -5.76 5.83 -2.06
C TYR A 21 -4.52 6.50 -2.67
N CYS A 22 -3.33 5.98 -2.36
CA CYS A 22 -2.09 6.47 -2.95
C CYS A 22 -2.12 6.37 -4.48
N GLN A 23 -2.61 5.25 -5.03
CA GLN A 23 -2.68 5.03 -6.48
C GLN A 23 -3.68 5.95 -7.19
N ILE A 24 -4.82 6.24 -6.56
CA ILE A 24 -5.91 7.00 -7.19
C ILE A 24 -5.76 8.50 -6.98
N VAL A 25 -5.21 8.93 -5.84
CA VAL A 25 -5.20 10.34 -5.45
C VAL A 25 -3.80 10.95 -5.55
N VAL A 26 -2.78 10.29 -5.01
CA VAL A 26 -1.44 10.88 -4.87
C VAL A 26 -0.61 10.68 -6.14
N MET A 27 -0.66 9.48 -6.73
CA MET A 27 0.10 9.13 -7.93
C MET A 27 -0.24 10.00 -9.16
N PRO A 28 -1.50 10.35 -9.46
CA PRO A 28 -1.81 11.22 -10.59
C PRO A 28 -1.20 12.62 -10.47
N ASP A 29 -1.30 13.24 -9.30
CA ASP A 29 -0.72 14.57 -9.05
C ASP A 29 0.81 14.51 -9.11
N TYR A 30 1.42 13.48 -8.52
CA TYR A 30 2.85 13.23 -8.61
C TYR A 30 3.31 13.08 -10.08
N ASN A 31 2.63 12.24 -10.86
CA ASN A 31 2.99 11.99 -12.26
C ASN A 31 2.82 13.26 -13.12
N HIS A 32 1.76 14.04 -12.89
CA HIS A 32 1.55 15.29 -13.61
C HIS A 32 2.70 16.28 -13.40
N LEU A 33 3.25 16.34 -12.18
CA LEU A 33 4.41 17.19 -11.87
C LEU A 33 5.72 16.56 -12.32
N TYR A 34 5.85 15.24 -12.26
CA TYR A 34 7.05 14.50 -12.68
C TYR A 34 7.33 14.63 -14.18
N GLU A 35 6.28 14.68 -15.01
CA GLU A 35 6.39 14.81 -16.47
C GLU A 35 6.70 16.24 -16.95
N LYS A 36 6.60 17.25 -16.07
CA LYS A 36 6.92 18.64 -16.40
C LYS A 36 8.43 18.86 -16.42
N SER A 37 8.93 19.39 -17.53
CA SER A 37 10.36 19.70 -17.72
C SER A 37 10.82 20.96 -16.97
N ASP A 38 9.94 21.93 -16.76
CA ASP A 38 10.21 23.16 -16.01
C ASP A 38 9.14 23.35 -14.92
N LEU A 39 9.54 23.11 -13.67
CA LEU A 39 8.70 23.36 -12.49
C LEU A 39 9.01 24.75 -11.94
N SER A 40 7.97 25.55 -11.71
CA SER A 40 8.10 26.76 -10.89
C SER A 40 8.52 26.42 -9.45
N PRO A 41 9.05 27.38 -8.66
CA PRO A 41 9.44 27.11 -7.27
C PRO A 41 8.31 26.49 -6.43
N PHE A 42 7.08 26.97 -6.60
CA PHE A 42 5.90 26.43 -5.91
C PHE A 42 5.58 25.00 -6.35
N GLU A 43 5.59 24.71 -7.66
CA GLU A 43 5.35 23.36 -8.17
C GLU A 43 6.44 22.37 -7.76
N ARG A 44 7.68 22.84 -7.59
CA ARG A 44 8.78 22.03 -7.07
C ARG A 44 8.54 21.61 -5.62
N ASP A 45 8.08 22.54 -4.78
CA ASP A 45 7.72 22.23 -3.40
C ASP A 45 6.54 21.26 -3.32
N MET A 46 5.54 21.43 -4.20
CA MET A 46 4.44 20.45 -4.33
C MET A 46 4.93 19.09 -4.79
N PHE A 47 5.84 19.02 -5.78
CA PHE A 47 6.41 17.77 -6.25
C PHE A 47 7.09 16.99 -5.13
N TYR A 48 7.91 17.66 -4.31
CA TYR A 48 8.53 17.01 -3.15
C TYR A 48 7.48 16.56 -2.12
N ALA A 49 6.47 17.38 -1.82
CA ALA A 49 5.40 17.01 -0.90
C ALA A 49 4.63 15.76 -1.37
N TYR A 50 4.30 15.67 -2.67
CA TYR A 50 3.66 14.49 -3.24
C TYR A 50 4.59 13.28 -3.30
N SER A 51 5.88 13.48 -3.59
CA SER A 51 6.90 12.42 -3.57
C SER A 51 7.02 11.79 -2.19
N ASP A 52 7.12 12.61 -1.14
CA ASP A 52 7.20 12.16 0.25
C ASP A 52 5.91 11.46 0.68
N THR A 53 4.75 12.02 0.29
CA THR A 53 3.45 11.42 0.59
C THR A 53 3.29 10.06 -0.08
N LYS A 54 3.66 9.94 -1.37
CA LYS A 54 3.68 8.69 -2.12
C LYS A 54 4.55 7.66 -1.42
N PHE A 55 5.78 8.03 -1.06
CA PHE A 55 6.71 7.12 -0.40
C PHE A 55 6.20 6.66 0.97
N MET A 56 5.64 7.57 1.77
CA MET A 56 5.09 7.27 3.09
C MET A 56 3.89 6.32 3.00
N LEU A 57 2.89 6.64 2.17
CA LEU A 57 1.69 5.81 2.00
C LEU A 57 2.02 4.45 1.37
N GLY A 58 2.91 4.44 0.37
CA GLY A 58 3.42 3.20 -0.21
C GLY A 58 4.12 2.33 0.83
N SER A 59 4.94 2.92 1.71
CA SER A 59 5.64 2.19 2.78
C SER A 59 4.65 1.61 3.79
N ILE A 60 3.59 2.34 4.14
CA ILE A 60 2.52 1.84 5.01
C ILE A 60 1.86 0.61 4.36
N ALA A 61 1.44 0.70 3.10
CA ALA A 61 0.85 -0.43 2.38
C ALA A 61 1.83 -1.62 2.24
N LEU A 62 3.12 -1.33 2.03
CA LEU A 62 4.21 -2.30 1.91
C LEU A 62 4.40 -3.08 3.21
N PHE A 63 4.38 -2.43 4.38
CA PHE A 63 4.59 -3.15 5.66
C PHE A 63 3.32 -3.77 6.21
N LEU A 64 2.15 -3.16 6.01
CA LEU A 64 0.87 -3.74 6.43
C LEU A 64 0.53 -5.01 5.63
N GLY A 65 0.97 -5.11 4.38
CA GLY A 65 0.77 -6.29 3.54
C GLY A 65 1.30 -7.59 4.19
N PRO A 66 2.62 -7.73 4.44
CA PRO A 66 3.20 -8.90 5.11
C PRO A 66 2.63 -9.14 6.52
N LEU A 67 2.36 -8.06 7.26
CA LEU A 67 1.72 -8.13 8.58
C LEU A 67 0.30 -8.70 8.52
N ALA A 68 -0.39 -8.59 7.39
CA ALA A 68 -1.64 -9.29 7.15
C ALA A 68 -1.43 -10.69 6.56
N VAL A 69 -0.51 -10.86 5.60
CA VAL A 69 -0.25 -12.13 4.90
C VAL A 69 0.14 -13.24 5.87
N LEU A 70 1.15 -13.01 6.71
CA LEU A 70 1.67 -14.05 7.60
C LEU A 70 0.61 -14.61 8.56
N PRO A 71 -0.10 -13.80 9.38
CA PRO A 71 -1.15 -14.31 10.24
C PRO A 71 -2.38 -14.81 9.46
N GLY A 72 -2.66 -14.27 8.27
CA GLY A 72 -3.72 -14.71 7.38
C GLY A 72 -3.49 -16.14 6.89
N VAL A 73 -2.28 -16.44 6.39
CA VAL A 73 -1.87 -17.79 5.97
C VAL A 73 -1.94 -18.77 7.15
N ILE A 74 -1.42 -18.39 8.33
CA ILE A 74 -1.47 -19.23 9.53
C ILE A 74 -2.93 -19.56 9.90
N ALA A 75 -3.83 -18.58 9.86
CA ALA A 75 -5.24 -18.81 10.13
C ALA A 75 -5.92 -19.66 9.03
N GLY A 76 -5.56 -19.45 7.76
CA GLY A 76 -6.05 -20.18 6.60
C GLY A 76 -5.72 -21.67 6.66
N ILE A 77 -4.46 -22.00 6.97
CA ILE A 77 -4.00 -23.39 7.16
C ILE A 77 -4.77 -24.06 8.31
N LYS A 78 -5.09 -23.33 9.39
CA LYS A 78 -5.93 -23.81 10.50
C LYS A 78 -7.45 -23.77 10.20
N LYS A 79 -7.82 -23.97 8.93
CA LYS A 79 -9.20 -24.11 8.43
C LYS A 79 -10.10 -22.88 8.62
N GLN A 80 -9.54 -21.67 8.76
CA GLN A 80 -10.34 -20.43 8.76
C GLN A 80 -10.33 -19.81 7.36
N LYS A 81 -11.44 -19.90 6.63
CA LYS A 81 -11.57 -19.35 5.26
C LYS A 81 -11.22 -17.86 5.18
N LEU A 82 -11.58 -17.09 6.21
CA LEU A 82 -11.24 -15.66 6.33
C LEU A 82 -9.73 -15.40 6.32
N GLY A 83 -8.90 -16.35 6.78
CA GLY A 83 -7.45 -16.21 6.76
C GLY A 83 -6.88 -16.15 5.35
N TRP A 84 -7.41 -16.95 4.41
CA TRP A 84 -7.00 -16.90 3.00
C TRP A 84 -7.39 -15.59 2.31
N ILE A 85 -8.58 -15.06 2.64
CA ILE A 85 -9.04 -13.76 2.14
C ILE A 85 -8.10 -12.66 2.65
N ALA A 86 -7.77 -12.67 3.94
CA ALA A 86 -6.85 -11.71 4.53
C ALA A 86 -5.43 -11.83 3.93
N ALA A 87 -4.96 -13.04 3.65
CA ALA A 87 -3.67 -13.26 3.00
C ALA A 87 -3.66 -12.72 1.56
N GLY A 88 -4.70 -12.98 0.77
CA GLY A 88 -4.83 -12.43 -0.58
C GLY A 88 -4.85 -10.90 -0.59
N ALA A 89 -5.69 -10.29 0.26
CA ALA A 89 -5.76 -8.84 0.37
C ALA A 89 -4.46 -8.22 0.89
N GLY A 90 -3.78 -8.86 1.85
CA GLY A 90 -2.46 -8.45 2.32
C GLY A 90 -1.39 -8.53 1.24
N LEU A 91 -1.44 -9.53 0.37
CA LEU A 91 -0.50 -9.65 -0.76
C LEU A 91 -0.73 -8.52 -1.77
N VAL A 92 -1.99 -8.19 -2.10
CA VAL A 92 -2.31 -7.06 -2.97
C VAL A 92 -1.84 -5.74 -2.35
N SER A 93 -2.07 -5.52 -1.05
CA SER A 93 -1.55 -4.36 -0.32
C SER A 93 -0.02 -4.26 -0.40
N PHE A 94 0.68 -5.37 -0.19
CA PHE A 94 2.14 -5.43 -0.29
C PHE A 94 2.62 -5.02 -1.69
N LEU A 95 2.00 -5.56 -2.75
CA LEU A 95 2.37 -5.26 -4.12
C LEU A 95 2.11 -3.78 -4.48
N LEU A 96 0.97 -3.21 -4.07
CA LEU A 96 0.69 -1.79 -4.26
C LEU A 96 1.73 -0.92 -3.53
N GLY A 97 2.06 -1.26 -2.29
CA GLY A 97 3.11 -0.57 -1.55
C GLY A 97 4.46 -0.67 -2.25
N ALA A 98 4.85 -1.86 -2.71
CA ALA A 98 6.11 -2.08 -3.42
C ALA A 98 6.22 -1.22 -4.69
N ILE A 99 5.16 -1.11 -5.48
CA ILE A 99 5.13 -0.27 -6.69
C ILE A 99 5.33 1.23 -6.33
N GLN A 100 4.83 1.67 -5.18
CA GLN A 100 4.79 3.09 -4.81
C GLN A 100 6.02 3.55 -4.02
N SER A 101 6.54 2.71 -3.11
CA SER A 101 7.62 3.08 -2.19
C SER A 101 8.98 2.48 -2.52
N THR A 102 9.09 1.70 -3.60
CA THR A 102 10.39 1.19 -4.05
C THR A 102 10.69 1.68 -5.45
N HIS A 103 11.97 1.93 -5.74
CA HIS A 103 12.46 2.20 -7.10
C HIS A 103 12.40 0.96 -8.00
N MET A 104 11.82 -0.16 -7.57
CA MET A 104 11.81 -1.39 -8.36
C MET A 104 10.93 -1.29 -9.61
N PHE A 105 10.04 -0.30 -9.68
CA PHE A 105 9.07 -0.12 -10.76
C PHE A 105 8.94 1.34 -11.26
N SER A 106 9.92 2.21 -10.95
CA SER A 106 9.99 3.59 -11.46
C SER A 106 10.89 3.72 -12.68
#